data_AF-A0A183H739-F1
#
_entry.id   AF-A0A183H739-F1
#
_cell.length_a   1.000
_cell.length_b   1.000
_cell.length_c   1.000
_cell.angle_alpha   90.00
_cell.angle_beta   90.00
_cell.angle_gamma   90.00
#
_symmetry.space_group_name_H-M   'P 1'
#
loop_
_entity.id
_entity.type
_entity.pdbx_description
1 polymer ?
#
loop_
_entity_poly.entity_id
_entity_poly.type
_entity_poly.pdbx_seq_one_letter_code
_entity_poly.pdbx_strand_id
1 'polypeptide(L)'
;FESLIAIIVTYSCFSVHKCSFRLIEYGVLDHILLTCKRATETPITLRHAALALANLSLYSCSEAKKKIIQKKVPDWLFLLASQPDDITRYYACLAICMLGSTKEMEAAVNKSGTLALVEPFLLAHQAITFAGDHYKHSQGRPKEWLERLLPMLKSKCREARSIAAFHFTMEATIKKDQQKLEVFQEIGAIAALKELASSPDEVAAKFASEALTIIGEEVPYKLTQQVPCWTIADVQYWVKKVSLTVLIPIYFYFAVASVSYCNFFPFKCDI
;
A
#
# COMPACT_ATOMS: atom_id res chain seq x y z
N PHE A 1 5.63 -26.98 -16.46
CA PHE A 1 6.05 -25.67 -15.92
C PHE A 1 4.87 -24.92 -15.32
N GLU A 2 3.75 -24.76 -16.03
CA GLU A 2 2.53 -24.15 -15.48
C GLU A 2 2.02 -24.85 -14.21
N SER A 3 2.09 -26.17 -14.15
CA SER A 3 1.67 -26.95 -12.98
C SER A 3 2.51 -26.66 -11.72
N LEU A 4 3.82 -26.39 -11.87
CA LEU A 4 4.69 -26.09 -10.72
C LEU A 4 4.42 -24.68 -10.19
N ILE A 5 4.16 -23.72 -11.07
CA ILE A 5 3.80 -22.37 -10.68
C ILE A 5 2.40 -22.34 -10.07
N ALA A 6 1.44 -23.08 -10.64
CA ALA A 6 0.12 -23.27 -10.03
C ALA A 6 0.27 -23.88 -8.63
N ILE A 7 1.11 -24.90 -8.46
CA ILE A 7 1.43 -25.46 -7.15
C ILE A 7 2.08 -24.41 -6.24
N ILE A 8 3.07 -23.62 -6.68
CA ILE A 8 3.69 -22.57 -5.87
C ILE A 8 2.69 -21.47 -5.50
N VAL A 9 1.82 -21.04 -6.41
CA VAL A 9 0.77 -20.04 -6.19
C VAL A 9 -0.27 -20.58 -5.22
N THR A 10 -0.74 -21.81 -5.41
CA THR A 10 -1.68 -22.48 -4.50
C THR A 10 -1.06 -22.68 -3.12
N TYR A 11 0.15 -23.25 -3.01
CA TYR A 11 0.80 -23.48 -1.72
C TYR A 11 1.22 -22.19 -1.00
N SER A 12 1.62 -21.14 -1.73
CA SER A 12 1.93 -19.84 -1.12
C SER A 12 0.70 -19.11 -0.60
N CYS A 13 -0.49 -19.34 -1.18
CA CYS A 13 -1.77 -18.90 -0.63
C CYS A 13 -2.18 -19.64 0.65
N PHE A 14 -1.73 -20.89 0.87
CA PHE A 14 -2.04 -21.70 2.07
C PHE A 14 -0.96 -21.65 3.17
N SER A 15 0.13 -20.89 2.98
CA SER A 15 1.36 -21.05 3.78
C SER A 15 1.38 -20.28 5.11
N VAL A 16 1.42 -21.03 6.22
CA VAL A 16 1.92 -20.60 7.53
C VAL A 16 3.44 -20.32 7.46
N HIS A 17 3.97 -19.36 8.23
CA HIS A 17 5.38 -18.91 8.25
C HIS A 17 6.48 -20.01 8.14
N LYS A 18 6.21 -21.22 8.64
CA LYS A 18 7.17 -22.35 8.60
C LYS A 18 7.29 -23.01 7.21
N CYS A 19 6.34 -22.80 6.30
CA CYS A 19 6.35 -23.40 4.97
C CYS A 19 7.10 -22.53 3.97
N SER A 20 6.94 -21.19 4.02
CA SER A 20 7.66 -20.24 3.16
C SER A 20 9.18 -20.33 3.30
N PHE A 21 9.70 -20.44 4.53
CA PHE A 21 11.14 -20.60 4.76
C PHE A 21 11.69 -21.90 4.16
N ARG A 22 10.99 -23.03 4.32
CA ARG A 22 11.40 -24.32 3.74
C ARG A 22 11.36 -24.31 2.22
N LEU A 23 10.37 -23.66 1.60
CA LEU A 23 10.31 -23.50 0.14
C LEU A 23 11.51 -22.72 -0.39
N ILE A 24 11.92 -21.66 0.32
CA ILE A 24 13.13 -20.89 -0.03
C ILE A 24 14.38 -21.78 0.09
N GLU A 25 14.47 -22.63 1.10
CA GLU A 25 15.56 -23.60 1.23
C GLU A 25 15.58 -24.66 0.14
N TYR A 26 14.43 -25.08 -0.36
CA TYR A 26 14.31 -25.99 -1.49
C TYR A 26 14.53 -25.33 -2.86
N GLY A 27 14.98 -24.07 -2.89
CA GLY A 27 15.37 -23.40 -4.13
C GLY A 27 14.19 -22.86 -4.95
N VAL A 28 13.01 -22.65 -4.34
CA VAL A 28 11.83 -22.12 -5.07
C VAL A 28 12.13 -20.78 -5.75
N LEU A 29 12.96 -19.93 -5.13
CA LEU A 29 13.36 -18.65 -5.69
C LEU A 29 14.10 -18.85 -7.02
N ASP A 30 15.07 -19.76 -7.07
CA ASP A 30 15.84 -20.02 -8.29
C ASP A 30 14.93 -20.52 -9.42
N HIS A 31 13.94 -21.36 -9.11
CA HIS A 31 12.94 -21.81 -10.07
C HIS A 31 12.05 -20.68 -10.59
N ILE A 32 11.56 -19.79 -9.71
CA ILE A 32 10.74 -18.63 -10.11
C ILE A 32 11.57 -17.70 -11.01
N LEU A 33 12.79 -17.37 -10.61
CA LEU A 33 13.66 -16.46 -11.36
C LEU A 33 14.05 -17.02 -12.73
N LEU A 34 14.40 -18.31 -12.80
CA LEU A 34 14.67 -18.98 -14.07
C LEU A 34 13.44 -18.98 -14.97
N THR A 35 12.25 -19.11 -14.37
CA THR A 35 10.99 -19.06 -15.12
C THR A 35 10.74 -17.66 -15.67
N CYS A 36 10.88 -16.60 -14.87
CA CYS A 36 10.80 -15.22 -15.34
C CYS A 36 11.71 -14.97 -16.54
N LYS A 37 12.94 -15.51 -16.50
CA LYS A 37 13.91 -15.37 -17.59
C LYS A 37 13.48 -16.07 -18.88
N ARG A 38 12.78 -17.20 -18.78
CA ARG A 38 12.36 -18.01 -19.95
C ARG A 38 11.00 -17.60 -20.50
N ALA A 39 10.19 -16.94 -19.69
CA ALA A 39 8.79 -16.63 -19.96
C ALA A 39 8.55 -15.16 -20.32
N THR A 40 9.55 -14.46 -20.86
CA THR A 40 9.45 -13.03 -21.18
C THR A 40 8.34 -12.70 -22.19
N GLU A 41 7.93 -13.69 -22.99
CA GLU A 41 6.86 -13.56 -24.00
C GLU A 41 5.52 -14.16 -23.55
N THR A 42 5.43 -14.67 -22.32
CA THR A 42 4.19 -15.30 -21.80
C THR A 42 3.64 -14.54 -20.59
N PRO A 43 2.78 -13.51 -20.81
CA PRO A 43 2.29 -12.62 -19.76
C PRO A 43 1.68 -13.35 -18.56
N ILE A 44 0.91 -14.42 -18.81
CA ILE A 44 0.27 -15.22 -17.74
C ILE A 44 1.30 -15.83 -16.80
N THR A 45 2.41 -16.33 -17.33
CA THR A 45 3.49 -16.91 -16.53
C THR A 45 4.17 -15.86 -15.67
N LEU A 46 4.41 -14.66 -16.22
CA LEU A 46 5.01 -13.54 -15.48
C LEU A 46 4.09 -13.02 -14.37
N ARG A 47 2.78 -12.94 -14.64
CA ARG A 47 1.76 -12.61 -13.62
C ARG A 47 1.83 -13.55 -12.43
N HIS A 48 1.87 -14.85 -12.70
CA HIS A 48 1.97 -15.85 -11.64
C HIS A 48 3.30 -15.81 -10.91
N ALA A 49 4.41 -15.54 -11.61
CA ALA A 49 5.72 -15.39 -10.99
C ALA A 49 5.78 -14.17 -10.06
N ALA A 50 5.27 -13.02 -10.51
CA ALA A 50 5.17 -11.80 -9.71
C ALA A 50 4.28 -12.01 -8.47
N LEU A 51 3.14 -12.67 -8.64
CA LEU A 51 2.26 -13.04 -7.51
C LEU A 51 2.95 -13.99 -6.53
N ALA A 52 3.69 -14.99 -7.02
CA ALA A 52 4.45 -15.90 -6.16
C ALA A 52 5.50 -15.15 -5.34
N LEU A 53 6.21 -14.18 -5.93
CA LEU A 53 7.17 -13.33 -5.22
C LEU A 53 6.48 -12.41 -4.20
N ALA A 54 5.29 -11.87 -4.51
CA ALA A 54 4.50 -11.09 -3.57
C ALA A 54 4.07 -11.96 -2.36
N ASN A 55 3.54 -13.15 -2.59
CA ASN A 55 3.18 -14.07 -1.51
C ASN A 55 4.42 -14.48 -0.69
N LEU A 56 5.54 -14.83 -1.32
CA LEU A 56 6.77 -15.13 -0.60
C LEU A 56 7.20 -13.94 0.26
N SER A 57 7.10 -12.71 -0.24
CA SER A 57 7.44 -11.49 0.51
C SER A 57 6.48 -11.25 1.70
N LEU A 58 5.19 -11.52 1.53
CA LEU A 58 4.17 -11.34 2.56
C LEU A 58 4.25 -12.38 3.69
N TYR A 59 4.42 -13.66 3.35
CA TYR A 59 4.38 -14.78 4.30
C TYR A 59 5.75 -15.16 4.88
N SER A 60 6.84 -14.58 4.39
CA SER A 60 8.20 -14.85 4.90
C SER A 60 8.49 -14.14 6.22
N CYS A 61 9.16 -14.85 7.13
CA CYS A 61 9.80 -14.26 8.30
C CYS A 61 11.05 -13.44 7.91
N SER A 62 11.68 -12.77 8.87
CA SER A 62 12.88 -11.95 8.64
C SER A 62 14.03 -12.75 8.00
N GLU A 63 14.29 -13.96 8.48
CA GLU A 63 15.36 -14.83 7.97
C GLU A 63 15.11 -15.27 6.52
N ALA A 64 13.86 -15.61 6.19
CA ALA A 64 13.45 -15.89 4.82
C ALA A 64 13.62 -14.67 3.92
N LYS A 65 13.22 -13.47 4.38
CA LYS A 65 13.40 -12.22 3.64
C LYS A 65 14.88 -11.89 3.40
N LYS A 66 15.77 -12.17 4.36
CA LYS A 66 17.22 -12.05 4.16
C LYS A 66 17.71 -12.92 2.99
N LYS A 67 17.25 -14.17 2.89
CA LYS A 67 17.57 -15.05 1.76
C LYS A 67 17.02 -14.52 0.43
N ILE A 68 15.80 -13.96 0.43
CA ILE A 68 15.21 -13.27 -0.74
C ILE A 68 16.10 -12.12 -1.22
N ILE A 69 16.57 -11.27 -0.30
CA ILE A 69 17.48 -10.16 -0.62
C ILE A 69 18.84 -10.66 -1.11
N GLN A 70 19.42 -11.69 -0.47
CA GLN A 70 20.70 -12.29 -0.88
C GLN A 70 20.66 -12.83 -2.31
N LYS A 71 19.51 -13.33 -2.75
CA LYS A 71 19.26 -13.81 -4.12
C LYS A 71 18.99 -12.67 -5.12
N LYS A 72 19.14 -11.41 -4.71
CA LYS A 72 18.91 -10.21 -5.54
C LYS A 72 17.51 -10.17 -6.16
N VAL A 73 16.51 -10.66 -5.42
CA VAL A 73 15.11 -10.63 -5.88
C VAL A 73 14.63 -9.19 -6.21
N PRO A 74 15.04 -8.12 -5.50
CA PRO A 74 14.70 -6.75 -5.93
C PRO A 74 15.11 -6.43 -7.38
N ASP A 75 16.30 -6.85 -7.83
CA ASP A 75 16.76 -6.63 -9.21
C ASP A 75 15.83 -7.33 -10.23
N TRP A 76 15.30 -8.50 -9.89
CA TRP A 76 14.32 -9.20 -10.71
C TRP A 76 12.94 -8.57 -10.65
N LEU A 77 12.54 -8.05 -9.48
CA LEU A 77 11.30 -7.29 -9.34
C LEU A 77 11.34 -6.00 -10.16
N PHE A 78 12.51 -5.38 -10.36
CA PHE A 78 12.68 -4.26 -11.30
C PHE A 78 12.27 -4.67 -12.73
N LEU A 79 12.75 -5.82 -13.21
CA LEU A 79 12.43 -6.33 -14.54
C LEU A 79 10.94 -6.64 -14.69
N LEU A 80 10.31 -7.20 -13.66
CA LEU A 80 8.88 -7.51 -13.65
C LEU A 80 8.02 -6.25 -13.57
N ALA A 81 8.43 -5.25 -12.77
CA ALA A 81 7.77 -3.95 -12.67
C ALA A 81 7.88 -3.10 -13.95
N SER A 82 8.79 -3.48 -14.85
CA SER A 82 9.01 -2.86 -16.15
C SER A 82 8.34 -3.60 -17.32
N GLN A 83 7.62 -4.70 -17.06
CA GLN A 83 6.88 -5.41 -18.10
C GLN A 83 5.70 -4.58 -18.63
N PRO A 84 5.23 -4.79 -19.87
CA PRO A 84 4.06 -4.08 -20.40
C PRO A 84 2.74 -4.49 -19.73
N ASP A 85 2.71 -5.64 -19.04
CA ASP A 85 1.50 -6.18 -18.42
C ASP A 85 1.26 -5.60 -17.03
N ASP A 86 0.15 -4.87 -16.85
CA ASP A 86 -0.09 -4.13 -15.60
C ASP A 86 -0.33 -5.03 -14.38
N ILE A 87 -0.88 -6.23 -14.54
CA ILE A 87 -1.01 -7.19 -13.42
C ILE A 87 0.37 -7.64 -12.94
N THR A 88 1.28 -7.93 -13.85
CA THR A 88 2.67 -8.28 -13.52
C THR A 88 3.36 -7.12 -12.80
N ARG A 89 3.23 -5.91 -13.35
CA ARG A 89 3.81 -4.70 -12.75
C ARG A 89 3.28 -4.47 -11.34
N TYR A 90 1.96 -4.56 -11.19
CA TYR A 90 1.26 -4.41 -9.91
C TYR A 90 1.80 -5.36 -8.84
N TYR A 91 1.87 -6.66 -9.12
CA TYR A 91 2.38 -7.63 -8.14
C TYR A 91 3.87 -7.47 -7.87
N ALA A 92 4.65 -7.04 -8.85
CA ALA A 92 6.06 -6.73 -8.66
C ALA A 92 6.24 -5.52 -7.71
N CYS A 93 5.53 -4.41 -7.95
CA CYS A 93 5.52 -3.24 -7.08
C CYS A 93 5.06 -3.60 -5.65
N LEU A 94 4.02 -4.42 -5.54
CA LEU A 94 3.51 -4.87 -4.24
C LEU A 94 4.56 -5.69 -3.48
N ALA A 95 5.26 -6.62 -4.16
CA ALA A 95 6.34 -7.40 -3.56
C ALA A 95 7.52 -6.51 -3.12
N ILE A 96 7.91 -5.53 -3.95
CA ILE A 96 8.95 -4.53 -3.62
C ILE A 96 8.58 -3.82 -2.31
N CYS A 97 7.34 -3.33 -2.20
CA CYS A 97 6.87 -2.62 -1.01
C CYS A 97 6.70 -3.52 0.22
N MET A 98 6.34 -4.79 0.07
CA MET A 98 6.31 -5.75 1.18
C MET A 98 7.70 -6.02 1.76
N LEU A 99 8.73 -6.04 0.92
CA LEU A 99 10.12 -6.11 1.37
C LEU A 99 10.55 -4.76 1.98
N GLY A 100 10.26 -3.64 1.30
CA GLY A 100 10.65 -2.29 1.73
C GLY A 100 9.98 -1.84 3.04
N SER A 101 8.80 -2.38 3.37
CA SER A 101 8.12 -2.11 4.64
C SER A 101 8.76 -2.84 5.83
N THR A 102 9.69 -3.77 5.58
CA THR A 102 10.40 -4.52 6.61
C THR A 102 11.71 -3.79 6.94
N LYS A 103 11.84 -3.30 8.18
CA LYS A 103 12.97 -2.47 8.64
C LYS A 103 14.35 -3.03 8.29
N GLU A 104 14.55 -4.34 8.42
CA GLU A 104 15.85 -4.97 8.15
C GLU A 104 16.18 -5.04 6.66
N MET A 105 15.17 -5.04 5.79
CA MET A 105 15.33 -5.16 4.33
C MET A 105 15.32 -3.79 3.65
N GLU A 106 14.80 -2.76 4.32
CA GLU A 106 14.62 -1.39 3.83
C GLU A 106 15.86 -0.85 3.11
N ALA A 107 17.05 -0.95 3.73
CA ALA A 107 18.29 -0.45 3.12
C ALA A 107 18.65 -1.15 1.80
N ALA A 108 18.41 -2.46 1.70
CA ALA A 108 18.69 -3.22 0.49
C ALA A 108 17.69 -2.89 -0.63
N VAL A 109 16.42 -2.73 -0.28
CA VAL A 109 15.37 -2.32 -1.23
C VAL A 109 15.62 -0.90 -1.72
N ASN A 110 15.95 0.05 -0.84
CA ASN A 110 16.33 1.42 -1.21
C ASN A 110 17.53 1.43 -2.17
N LYS A 111 18.57 0.65 -1.88
CA LYS A 111 19.76 0.53 -2.74
C LYS A 111 19.45 -0.02 -4.14
N SER A 112 18.43 -0.86 -4.28
CA SER A 112 18.02 -1.41 -5.57
C SER A 112 17.33 -0.39 -6.50
N GLY A 113 16.90 0.76 -5.98
CA GLY A 113 16.17 1.78 -6.75
C GLY A 113 14.76 1.38 -7.19
N THR A 114 14.28 0.20 -6.82
CA THR A 114 13.00 -0.37 -7.27
C THR A 114 11.76 0.39 -6.78
N LEU A 115 11.83 1.07 -5.63
CA LEU A 115 10.73 1.87 -5.09
C LEU A 115 10.32 3.01 -6.02
N ALA A 116 11.26 3.55 -6.81
CA ALA A 116 10.99 4.62 -7.77
C ALA A 116 9.99 4.23 -8.87
N LEU A 117 9.74 2.93 -9.07
CA LEU A 117 8.76 2.42 -10.04
C LEU A 117 7.32 2.44 -9.51
N VAL A 118 7.13 2.52 -8.19
CA VAL A 118 5.82 2.29 -7.56
C VAL A 118 4.90 3.49 -7.75
N GLU A 119 5.34 4.70 -7.42
CA GLU A 119 4.49 5.89 -7.53
C GLU A 119 4.06 6.19 -8.98
N PRO A 120 4.94 6.15 -10.00
CA PRO A 120 4.52 6.31 -11.39
C PRO A 120 3.47 5.29 -11.81
N PHE A 121 3.60 4.03 -11.37
CA PHE A 121 2.58 3.01 -11.61
C PHE A 121 1.24 3.40 -10.98
N LEU A 122 1.24 3.81 -9.70
CA LEU A 122 0.02 4.18 -8.99
C LEU A 122 -0.68 5.42 -9.59
N LEU A 123 0.08 6.41 -10.03
CA LEU A 123 -0.47 7.63 -10.64
C LEU A 123 -1.06 7.38 -12.03
N ALA A 124 -0.56 6.37 -12.74
CA ALA A 124 -1.06 5.99 -14.06
C ALA A 124 -2.36 5.16 -14.03
N HIS A 125 -2.75 4.63 -12.87
CA HIS A 125 -3.90 3.71 -12.76
C HIS A 125 -4.91 4.16 -11.71
N GLN A 126 -6.19 3.86 -11.96
CA GLN A 126 -7.25 4.03 -10.97
C GLN A 126 -7.57 2.66 -10.37
N ALA A 127 -7.59 2.57 -9.04
CA ALA A 127 -7.79 1.30 -8.35
C ALA A 127 -9.14 0.65 -8.68
N ILE A 128 -10.19 1.46 -8.80
CA ILE A 128 -11.57 0.99 -9.10
C ILE A 128 -11.64 0.35 -10.49
N THR A 129 -11.11 1.03 -11.52
CA THR A 129 -11.10 0.47 -12.89
C THR A 129 -10.18 -0.73 -12.98
N PHE A 130 -9.02 -0.68 -12.33
CA PHE A 130 -8.07 -1.79 -12.28
C PHE A 130 -8.68 -3.05 -11.66
N ALA A 131 -9.49 -2.91 -10.61
CA ALA A 131 -10.27 -4.01 -10.04
C ALA A 131 -11.28 -4.57 -11.04
N GLY A 132 -12.03 -3.70 -11.74
CA GLY A 132 -12.97 -4.12 -12.77
C GLY A 132 -12.31 -4.85 -13.94
N ASP A 133 -11.21 -4.33 -14.47
CA ASP A 133 -10.59 -4.87 -15.69
C ASP A 133 -9.86 -6.20 -15.46
N HIS A 134 -9.46 -6.48 -14.23
CA HIS A 134 -8.64 -7.65 -13.91
C HIS A 134 -9.28 -8.63 -12.92
N TYR A 135 -10.35 -8.25 -12.23
CA TYR A 135 -10.95 -9.05 -11.14
C TYR A 135 -12.48 -9.17 -11.19
N LYS A 136 -13.14 -8.79 -12.30
CA LYS A 136 -14.61 -8.90 -12.51
C LYS A 136 -15.25 -10.25 -12.12
N HIS A 137 -14.48 -11.35 -12.14
CA HIS A 137 -14.95 -12.70 -11.76
C HIS A 137 -14.11 -13.35 -10.66
N SER A 138 -13.21 -12.60 -10.02
CA SER A 138 -12.33 -13.12 -8.96
C SER A 138 -12.95 -12.90 -7.57
N GLN A 139 -12.71 -13.82 -6.65
CA GLN A 139 -13.14 -13.71 -5.25
C GLN A 139 -12.30 -12.69 -4.44
N GLY A 140 -11.40 -11.93 -5.06
CA GLY A 140 -10.45 -11.04 -4.37
C GLY A 140 -9.47 -11.82 -3.49
N ARG A 141 -8.82 -11.14 -2.56
CA ARG A 141 -7.91 -11.78 -1.59
C ARG A 141 -8.65 -12.28 -0.35
N PRO A 142 -8.20 -13.40 0.26
CA PRO A 142 -8.80 -13.90 1.49
C PRO A 142 -8.45 -13.00 2.68
N LYS A 143 -9.24 -13.09 3.75
CA LYS A 143 -9.13 -12.29 4.96
C LYS A 143 -7.71 -12.27 5.54
N GLU A 144 -7.09 -13.44 5.66
CA GLU A 144 -5.77 -13.63 6.25
C GLU A 144 -4.66 -12.96 5.42
N TRP A 145 -4.86 -12.84 4.11
CA TRP A 145 -3.94 -12.13 3.23
C TRP A 145 -4.05 -10.61 3.48
N LEU A 146 -5.28 -10.09 3.59
CA LEU A 146 -5.53 -8.67 3.88
C LEU A 146 -5.00 -8.26 5.25
N GLU A 147 -5.22 -9.08 6.29
CA GLU A 147 -4.68 -8.87 7.63
C GLU A 147 -3.16 -8.70 7.64
N ARG A 148 -2.45 -9.51 6.84
CA ARG A 148 -0.99 -9.43 6.72
C ARG A 148 -0.52 -8.18 5.99
N LEU A 149 -1.35 -7.60 5.13
CA LEU A 149 -1.04 -6.37 4.42
C LEU A 149 -1.24 -5.13 5.30
N LEU A 150 -2.13 -5.18 6.31
CA LEU A 150 -2.45 -4.04 7.17
C LEU A 150 -1.26 -3.26 7.74
N PRO A 151 -0.18 -3.91 8.24
CA PRO A 151 0.98 -3.18 8.74
C PRO A 151 1.61 -2.24 7.72
N MET A 152 1.44 -2.49 6.41
CA MET A 152 1.96 -1.61 5.36
C MET A 152 1.26 -0.25 5.32
N LEU A 153 -0.02 -0.15 5.72
CA LEU A 153 -0.74 1.13 5.80
C LEU A 153 -0.12 2.09 6.83
N LYS A 154 0.63 1.56 7.81
CA LYS A 154 1.34 2.32 8.85
C LYS A 154 2.86 2.33 8.66
N SER A 155 3.35 1.88 7.50
CA SER A 155 4.79 1.82 7.24
C SER A 155 5.42 3.21 7.12
N LYS A 156 6.71 3.31 7.45
CA LYS A 156 7.51 4.51 7.17
C LYS A 156 7.79 4.69 5.67
N CYS A 157 7.80 3.58 4.91
CA CYS A 157 7.95 3.61 3.46
C CYS A 157 6.67 4.17 2.83
N ARG A 158 6.82 5.29 2.12
CA ARG A 158 5.70 6.03 1.51
C ARG A 158 5.01 5.21 0.41
N GLU A 159 5.82 4.57 -0.43
CA GLU A 159 5.39 3.71 -1.52
C GLU A 159 4.60 2.51 -0.98
N ALA A 160 5.04 1.94 0.15
CA ALA A 160 4.35 0.84 0.81
C ALA A 160 2.97 1.23 1.32
N ARG A 161 2.82 2.40 1.94
CA ARG A 161 1.52 2.93 2.34
C ARG A 161 0.62 3.16 1.13
N SER A 162 1.16 3.77 0.08
CA SER A 162 0.42 4.12 -1.14
C SER A 162 -0.11 2.89 -1.88
N ILE A 163 0.73 1.86 -2.12
CA ILE A 163 0.29 0.64 -2.81
C ILE A 163 -0.63 -0.23 -1.95
N ALA A 164 -0.45 -0.21 -0.63
CA ALA A 164 -1.37 -0.89 0.28
C ALA A 164 -2.76 -0.24 0.21
N ALA A 165 -2.85 1.10 0.28
CA ALA A 165 -4.11 1.81 0.14
C ALA A 165 -4.77 1.58 -1.24
N PHE A 166 -3.98 1.56 -2.32
CA PHE A 166 -4.45 1.17 -3.65
C PHE A 166 -5.06 -0.24 -3.65
N HIS A 167 -4.37 -1.23 -3.07
CA HIS A 167 -4.89 -2.59 -2.94
C HIS A 167 -6.19 -2.66 -2.13
N PHE A 168 -6.26 -1.97 -0.99
CA PHE A 168 -7.48 -1.91 -0.19
C PHE A 168 -8.64 -1.25 -0.94
N THR A 169 -8.37 -0.28 -1.81
CA THR A 169 -9.40 0.32 -2.70
C THR A 169 -9.90 -0.68 -3.74
N MET A 170 -8.99 -1.45 -4.35
CA MET A 170 -9.36 -2.53 -5.27
C MET A 170 -10.22 -3.59 -4.57
N GLU A 171 -9.79 -4.07 -3.41
CA GLU A 171 -10.51 -5.09 -2.66
C GLU A 171 -11.84 -4.56 -2.14
N ALA A 172 -11.93 -3.30 -1.72
CA ALA A 172 -13.21 -2.68 -1.36
C ALA A 172 -14.19 -2.70 -2.55
N THR A 173 -13.70 -2.43 -3.76
CA THR A 173 -14.50 -2.50 -4.99
C THR A 173 -15.02 -3.92 -5.23
N ILE A 174 -14.12 -4.91 -5.20
CA ILE A 174 -14.45 -6.32 -5.42
C ILE A 174 -15.43 -6.84 -4.35
N LYS A 175 -15.20 -6.49 -3.08
CA LYS A 175 -16.02 -6.95 -1.95
C LYS A 175 -17.38 -6.26 -1.88
N LYS A 176 -17.49 -5.02 -2.38
CA LYS A 176 -18.77 -4.33 -2.55
C LYS A 176 -19.67 -5.08 -3.51
N ASP A 177 -19.16 -5.47 -4.67
CA ASP A 177 -19.90 -6.25 -5.67
C ASP A 177 -20.31 -7.63 -5.12
N GLN A 178 -19.52 -8.19 -4.22
CA GLN A 178 -19.78 -9.47 -3.54
C GLN A 178 -20.68 -9.35 -2.30
N GLN A 179 -21.03 -8.14 -1.86
CA GLN A 179 -21.72 -7.88 -0.58
C GLN A 179 -20.97 -8.47 0.63
N LYS A 180 -19.63 -8.33 0.66
CA LYS A 180 -18.73 -8.86 1.72
C LYS A 180 -17.87 -7.76 2.34
N LEU A 181 -18.42 -6.57 2.55
CA LEU A 181 -17.69 -5.41 3.07
C LEU A 181 -17.36 -5.55 4.57
N GLU A 182 -18.07 -6.40 5.30
CA GLU A 182 -17.86 -6.68 6.72
C GLU A 182 -16.43 -7.13 7.04
N VAL A 183 -15.74 -7.76 6.09
CA VAL A 183 -14.35 -8.19 6.24
C VAL A 183 -13.41 -7.03 6.65
N PHE A 184 -13.65 -5.81 6.15
CA PHE A 184 -12.80 -4.65 6.48
C PHE A 184 -12.96 -4.19 7.92
N GLN A 185 -14.16 -4.35 8.49
CA GLN A 185 -14.41 -4.10 9.90
C GLN A 185 -13.76 -5.20 10.75
N GLU A 186 -13.93 -6.47 10.37
CA GLU A 186 -13.38 -7.62 11.11
C GLU A 186 -11.86 -7.57 11.27
N ILE A 187 -11.15 -7.18 10.21
CA ILE A 187 -9.67 -7.11 10.23
C ILE A 187 -9.16 -5.78 10.81
N GLY A 188 -10.04 -4.83 11.14
CA GLY A 188 -9.66 -3.50 11.63
C GLY A 188 -9.06 -2.59 10.55
N ALA A 189 -9.33 -2.84 9.26
CA ALA A 189 -8.83 -2.02 8.15
C ALA A 189 -9.38 -0.60 8.19
N ILE A 190 -10.65 -0.42 8.57
CA ILE A 190 -11.32 0.89 8.56
C ILE A 190 -10.57 1.91 9.43
N ALA A 191 -10.14 1.52 10.63
CA ALA A 191 -9.37 2.40 11.50
C ALA A 191 -8.02 2.81 10.89
N ALA A 192 -7.30 1.85 10.29
CA ALA A 192 -6.02 2.11 9.62
C ALA A 192 -6.19 3.01 8.38
N LEU A 193 -7.26 2.82 7.61
CA LEU A 193 -7.58 3.65 6.45
C LEU A 193 -7.98 5.07 6.85
N LYS A 194 -8.77 5.26 7.93
CA LYS A 194 -9.10 6.60 8.45
C LYS A 194 -7.85 7.35 8.91
N GLU A 195 -6.94 6.66 9.61
CA GLU A 195 -5.65 7.22 10.01
C GLU A 195 -4.83 7.65 8.78
N LEU A 196 -4.76 6.80 7.74
CA LEU A 196 -3.99 7.09 6.53
C LEU A 196 -4.62 8.19 5.66
N ALA A 197 -5.95 8.24 5.55
CA ALA A 197 -6.69 9.29 4.84
C ALA A 197 -6.44 10.68 5.46
N SER A 198 -6.18 10.72 6.77
CA SER A 198 -5.83 11.94 7.49
C SER A 198 -4.34 12.31 7.39
N SER A 199 -3.54 11.49 6.71
CA SER A 199 -2.09 11.69 6.62
C SER A 199 -1.73 12.73 5.55
N PRO A 200 -0.54 13.34 5.64
CA PRO A 200 -0.10 14.34 4.66
C PRO A 200 0.35 13.73 3.33
N ASP A 201 0.47 12.41 3.24
CA ASP A 201 0.84 11.72 2.01
C ASP A 201 -0.34 11.71 1.04
N GLU A 202 -0.34 12.61 0.06
CA GLU A 202 -1.50 12.84 -0.82
C GLU A 202 -1.93 11.60 -1.59
N VAL A 203 -0.96 10.83 -2.10
CA VAL A 203 -1.24 9.62 -2.89
C VAL A 203 -1.88 8.54 -2.02
N ALA A 204 -1.27 8.24 -0.87
CA ALA A 204 -1.83 7.27 0.06
C ALA A 204 -3.18 7.71 0.65
N ALA A 205 -3.31 8.99 1.01
CA ALA A 205 -4.53 9.56 1.57
C ALA A 205 -5.69 9.54 0.56
N LYS A 206 -5.41 9.80 -0.72
CA LYS A 206 -6.39 9.70 -1.81
C LYS A 206 -6.97 8.29 -1.88
N PHE A 207 -6.12 7.27 -2.04
CA PHE A 207 -6.60 5.88 -2.11
C PHE A 207 -7.29 5.43 -0.82
N ALA A 208 -6.79 5.82 0.35
CA ALA A 208 -7.46 5.50 1.60
C ALA A 208 -8.87 6.11 1.70
N SER A 209 -9.04 7.34 1.22
CA SER A 209 -10.34 8.02 1.16
C SER A 209 -11.30 7.37 0.16
N GLU A 210 -10.78 6.97 -1.01
CA GLU A 210 -11.55 6.21 -2.01
C GLU A 210 -12.02 4.87 -1.43
N ALA A 211 -11.13 4.12 -0.77
CA ALA A 211 -11.47 2.85 -0.13
C ALA A 211 -12.58 3.03 0.92
N LEU A 212 -12.47 4.02 1.82
CA LEU A 212 -13.49 4.32 2.83
C LEU A 212 -14.85 4.66 2.19
N THR A 213 -14.83 5.47 1.13
CA THR A 213 -16.04 5.85 0.38
C THR A 213 -16.73 4.62 -0.22
N ILE A 214 -15.96 3.67 -0.77
CA ILE A 214 -16.50 2.43 -1.35
C ILE A 214 -17.07 1.52 -0.28
N ILE A 215 -16.40 1.42 0.88
CA ILE A 215 -16.87 0.65 2.04
C ILE A 215 -18.16 1.25 2.63
N GLY A 216 -18.41 2.56 2.42
CA GLY A 216 -19.55 3.28 2.98
C GLY A 216 -19.25 3.95 4.32
N GLU A 217 -17.97 4.15 4.63
CA GLU A 217 -17.50 4.82 5.83
C GLU A 217 -17.32 6.33 5.61
N GLU A 218 -17.51 7.12 6.67
CA GLU A 218 -17.21 8.55 6.64
C GLU A 218 -15.71 8.78 6.45
N VAL A 219 -15.36 9.56 5.43
CA VAL A 219 -13.98 9.97 5.15
C VAL A 219 -13.59 11.09 6.12
N PRO A 220 -12.49 10.94 6.89
CA PRO A 220 -12.09 11.96 7.85
C PRO A 220 -11.68 13.24 7.14
N TYR A 221 -12.00 14.37 7.76
CA TYR A 221 -11.62 15.68 7.25
C TYR A 221 -10.09 15.84 7.21
N LYS A 222 -9.56 16.20 6.04
CA LYS A 222 -8.13 16.39 5.82
C LYS A 222 -7.76 17.86 6.03
N LEU A 223 -7.00 18.13 7.10
CA LEU A 223 -6.41 19.45 7.32
C LEU A 223 -5.30 19.72 6.29
N THR A 224 -5.32 20.91 5.69
CA THR A 224 -4.16 21.38 4.91
C THR A 224 -2.94 21.55 5.82
N GLN A 225 -1.74 21.28 5.31
CA GLN A 225 -0.51 21.56 6.07
C GLN A 225 -0.16 23.05 6.10
N GLN A 226 -0.73 23.83 5.17
CA GLN A 226 -0.55 25.27 5.12
C GLN A 226 -1.44 25.92 6.18
N VAL A 227 -0.96 25.96 7.43
CA VAL A 227 -1.66 26.60 8.57
C VAL A 227 -2.18 28.00 8.25
N PRO A 228 -1.46 28.87 7.52
CA PRO A 228 -1.97 30.19 7.14
C PRO A 228 -3.23 30.14 6.26
N CYS A 229 -3.48 29.03 5.58
CA CYS A 229 -4.64 28.84 4.71
C CYS A 229 -5.81 28.15 5.43
N TRP A 230 -5.73 27.96 6.75
CA TRP A 230 -6.78 27.29 7.52
C TRP A 230 -8.05 28.14 7.58
N THR A 231 -9.15 27.52 7.22
CA THR A 231 -10.49 28.04 7.45
C THR A 231 -10.87 27.87 8.93
N ILE A 232 -11.98 28.51 9.33
CA ILE A 232 -12.53 28.34 10.68
C ILE A 232 -12.87 26.85 10.95
N ALA A 233 -13.33 26.12 9.93
CA ALA A 233 -13.62 24.69 10.04
C ALA A 233 -12.35 23.86 10.27
N ASP A 234 -11.24 24.19 9.58
CA ASP A 234 -9.93 23.57 9.81
C ASP A 234 -9.46 23.77 11.26
N VAL A 235 -9.56 25.00 11.77
CA VAL A 235 -9.18 25.32 13.16
C VAL A 235 -10.05 24.55 14.16
N GLN A 236 -11.38 24.52 13.96
CA GLN A 236 -12.31 23.79 14.83
C GLN A 236 -12.04 22.28 14.83
N TYR A 237 -11.82 21.70 13.66
CA TYR A 237 -11.49 20.29 13.52
C TYR A 237 -10.16 19.96 14.21
N TRP A 238 -9.15 20.81 14.02
CA TRP A 238 -7.85 20.65 14.67
C TRP A 238 -7.93 20.76 16.19
N VAL A 239 -8.68 21.73 16.73
CA VAL A 239 -8.91 21.87 18.18
C VAL A 239 -9.56 20.61 18.75
N LYS A 240 -10.59 20.07 18.09
CA LYS A 240 -11.25 18.80 18.50
C LYS A 240 -10.27 17.63 18.53
N LYS A 241 -9.32 17.58 17.59
CA LYS A 241 -8.31 16.52 17.50
C LYS A 241 -7.24 16.62 18.59
N VAL A 242 -6.73 17.83 18.88
CA VAL A 242 -5.67 18.06 19.88
C VAL A 242 -6.20 17.96 21.32
N SER A 243 -7.43 18.41 21.57
CA SER A 243 -8.04 18.35 22.90
C SER A 243 -8.27 16.92 23.42
N LEU A 244 -8.26 15.92 22.54
CA LEU A 244 -8.25 14.49 22.90
C LEU A 244 -6.86 13.98 23.33
N THR A 245 -5.77 14.76 23.20
CA THR A 245 -4.38 14.24 23.30
C THR A 245 -3.44 14.95 24.30
N VAL A 246 -3.85 16.00 25.04
CA VAL A 246 -3.24 16.62 26.26
C VAL A 246 -3.21 18.18 26.23
N LEU A 247 -3.33 18.79 27.42
CA LEU A 247 -3.19 20.21 27.81
C LEU A 247 -2.18 21.02 26.98
N ILE A 248 -2.65 22.13 26.43
CA ILE A 248 -1.91 23.01 25.52
C ILE A 248 -1.17 24.12 26.31
N PRO A 249 0.15 24.34 26.09
CA PRO A 249 0.87 25.51 26.61
C PRO A 249 0.57 26.81 25.84
N ILE A 250 0.77 27.95 26.52
CA ILE A 250 0.42 29.34 26.17
C ILE A 250 0.79 29.81 24.74
N TYR A 251 1.74 29.17 24.04
CA TYR A 251 2.12 29.52 22.66
C TYR A 251 0.98 29.39 21.63
N PHE A 252 -0.09 28.69 21.97
CA PHE A 252 -1.27 28.48 21.12
C PHE A 252 -2.15 29.72 20.93
N TYR A 253 -2.18 30.63 21.91
CA TYR A 253 -2.94 31.89 21.78
C TYR A 253 -2.41 32.78 20.66
N PHE A 254 -1.11 32.71 20.37
CA PHE A 254 -0.48 33.50 19.31
C PHE A 254 -0.79 33.02 17.88
N ALA A 255 -0.94 31.71 17.67
CA ALA A 255 -1.29 31.15 16.36
C ALA A 255 -2.76 31.42 15.99
N VAL A 256 -3.68 31.33 16.96
CA VAL A 256 -5.09 31.70 16.74
C VAL A 256 -5.25 33.22 16.57
N ALA A 257 -4.47 34.03 17.30
CA ALA A 257 -4.49 35.48 17.14
C ALA A 257 -4.03 35.93 15.74
N SER A 258 -3.04 35.26 15.13
CA SER A 258 -2.53 35.66 13.80
C SER A 258 -3.50 35.34 12.65
N VAL A 259 -4.28 34.26 12.75
CA VAL A 259 -5.36 33.94 11.79
C VAL A 259 -6.55 34.90 11.93
N SER A 260 -6.88 35.32 13.15
CA SER A 260 -7.92 36.33 13.40
C SER A 260 -7.50 37.74 12.95
N TYR A 261 -6.22 38.11 13.05
CA TYR A 261 -5.75 39.43 12.63
C TYR A 261 -5.74 39.62 11.10
N CYS A 262 -5.45 38.57 10.31
CA CYS A 262 -5.43 38.68 8.85
C CYS A 262 -6.84 38.78 8.22
N ASN A 263 -7.88 38.25 8.88
CA ASN A 263 -9.25 38.31 8.36
C ASN A 263 -10.05 39.54 8.81
N PHE A 264 -9.51 40.38 9.71
CA PHE A 264 -10.21 41.57 10.22
C PHE A 264 -9.68 42.90 9.68
N PHE A 265 -8.54 42.93 8.98
CA PHE A 265 -8.03 44.13 8.32
C PHE A 265 -7.60 43.83 6.87
N PRO A 266 -8.27 44.40 5.85
CA PRO A 266 -7.78 44.34 4.48
C PRO A 266 -6.68 45.38 4.33
N PHE A 267 -5.46 45.09 4.79
CA PHE A 267 -4.31 45.89 4.37
C PHE A 267 -3.93 45.47 2.94
N LYS A 268 -4.27 46.35 1.98
CA LYS A 268 -3.59 46.43 0.69
C LYS A 268 -2.08 46.48 0.95
N CYS A 269 -1.34 45.48 0.46
CA CYS A 269 0.07 45.65 0.20
C CYS A 269 0.23 46.04 -1.26
N ASP A 270 0.34 47.35 -1.50
CA ASP A 270 1.10 47.88 -2.63
C ASP A 270 2.60 47.85 -2.25
N ILE A 271 3.44 47.67 -3.28
CA ILE A 271 4.91 47.51 -3.36
C ILE A 271 5.37 46.07 -3.62
#